data_AF-A0A6L7Q103-F1
#
_entry.id   AF-A0A6L7Q103-F1
#
_cell.length_a   1.000
_cell.length_b   1.000
_cell.length_c   1.000
_cell.angle_alpha   90.00
_cell.angle_beta   90.00
_cell.angle_gamma   90.00
#
_symmetry.space_group_name_H-M   'P 1'
#
loop_
_entity.id
_entity.type
_entity.pdbx_description
1 polymer ?
#
loop_
_entity_poly.entity_id
_entity_poly.type
_entity_poly.pdbx_seq_one_letter_code
_entity_poly.pdbx_strand_id
1 'polypeptide(L)'
;MSANPLWTATYRVGEPDLEDMTLEAADLPDDLRGYQLARSGPLDNAEMAENGFKGSTADRFRNAGRIGGFMREFVPTSDVSPASGVNFVGATVVHLFESPDQVSGWMSDVFVKDFEDNVGESVGSGQQLISVNRLDVEGFYDEAVGLHVLQGGPAGLLSSTVIDFRVGRLLGVAFVGAIGEHRRTTLASELALALEKRMVQVALGV
;
A
#
# COMPACT_ATOMS: atom_id res chain seq x y z
N MET A 1 10.56 -12.67 -27.14
CA MET A 1 9.53 -11.99 -26.33
C MET A 1 9.75 -10.50 -26.49
N SER A 2 8.80 -9.76 -27.04
CA SER A 2 8.90 -8.30 -27.13
C SER A 2 8.83 -7.73 -25.72
N ALA A 3 9.80 -6.89 -25.34
CA ALA A 3 9.77 -6.19 -24.05
C ALA A 3 8.49 -5.35 -23.95
N ASN A 4 7.76 -5.48 -22.84
CA ASN A 4 6.59 -4.63 -22.58
C ASN A 4 7.06 -3.16 -22.52
N PRO A 5 6.55 -2.25 -23.37
CA PRO A 5 6.97 -0.86 -23.42
C PRO A 5 6.82 -0.15 -22.06
N LEU A 6 5.77 -0.46 -21.31
CA LEU A 6 5.55 0.09 -19.97
C LEU A 6 6.61 -0.38 -18.98
N TRP A 7 6.99 -1.67 -19.02
CA TRP A 7 8.08 -2.16 -18.18
C TRP A 7 9.40 -1.47 -18.52
N THR A 8 9.68 -1.25 -19.80
CA THR A 8 10.88 -0.53 -20.23
C THR A 8 10.88 0.92 -19.75
N ALA A 9 9.71 1.58 -19.74
CA ALA A 9 9.57 2.93 -19.23
C ALA A 9 9.90 3.03 -17.73
N THR A 10 9.50 2.03 -16.94
CA THR A 10 9.79 2.01 -15.49
C THR A 10 11.28 1.94 -15.16
N TYR A 11 12.14 1.50 -16.08
CA TYR A 11 13.60 1.57 -15.90
C TYR A 11 14.18 2.99 -15.93
N ARG A 12 13.42 3.99 -16.39
CA ARG A 12 13.82 5.40 -16.37
C ARG A 12 13.49 6.11 -15.05
N VAL A 13 12.66 5.48 -14.22
CA VAL A 13 12.16 6.05 -12.96
C VAL A 13 13.19 5.89 -11.85
N GLY A 14 13.65 6.98 -11.25
CA GLY A 14 14.49 6.96 -10.05
C GLY A 14 13.67 7.17 -8.76
N GLU A 15 14.35 7.07 -7.62
CA GLU A 15 13.77 7.47 -6.33
C GLU A 15 13.21 8.91 -6.32
N PRO A 16 13.82 9.91 -6.99
CA PRO A 16 13.27 11.27 -7.05
C PRO A 16 11.90 11.38 -7.72
N ASP A 17 11.53 10.44 -8.60
CA ASP A 17 10.26 10.47 -9.32
C ASP A 17 9.10 9.90 -8.48
N LEU A 18 9.39 9.21 -7.37
CA LEU A 18 8.38 8.46 -6.60
C LEU A 18 7.38 9.37 -5.89
N GLU A 19 7.79 10.56 -5.48
CA GLU A 19 6.90 11.56 -4.91
C GLU A 19 5.78 11.92 -5.89
N ASP A 20 6.17 12.25 -7.13
CA ASP A 20 5.24 12.62 -8.19
C ASP A 20 4.32 11.48 -8.61
N MET A 21 4.68 10.23 -8.32
CA MET A 21 3.86 9.05 -8.60
C MET A 21 2.78 8.77 -7.56
N THR A 22 2.94 9.26 -6.33
CA THR A 22 1.90 9.14 -5.30
C THR A 22 0.74 10.10 -5.54
N LEU A 23 -0.44 9.77 -5.03
CA LEU A 23 -1.61 10.62 -5.21
C LEU A 23 -1.52 11.90 -4.40
N GLU A 24 -2.02 13.01 -4.95
CA GLU A 24 -2.29 14.23 -4.20
C GLU A 24 -3.72 14.19 -3.64
N ALA A 25 -4.03 15.08 -2.70
CA ALA A 25 -5.38 15.18 -2.12
C ALA A 25 -6.48 15.39 -3.18
N ALA A 26 -6.14 16.03 -4.32
CA ALA A 26 -7.07 16.27 -5.42
C ALA A 26 -7.39 15.01 -6.25
N ASP A 27 -6.56 13.98 -6.16
CA ASP A 27 -6.72 12.72 -6.90
C ASP A 27 -7.45 11.64 -6.09
N LEU A 28 -7.80 11.94 -4.83
CA LEU A 28 -8.48 11.01 -3.95
C LEU A 28 -9.91 10.71 -4.42
N PRO A 29 -10.38 9.45 -4.26
CA PRO A 29 -11.76 9.08 -4.54
C PRO A 29 -12.74 9.84 -3.64
N ASP A 30 -14.01 9.89 -4.08
CA ASP A 30 -15.06 10.70 -3.46
C ASP A 30 -15.26 10.42 -1.97
N ASP A 31 -15.15 9.16 -1.55
CA ASP A 31 -15.27 8.74 -0.15
C ASP A 31 -14.13 9.24 0.75
N LEU A 32 -13.00 9.64 0.17
CA LEU A 32 -11.86 10.25 0.85
C LEU A 32 -11.75 11.76 0.56
N ARG A 33 -12.75 12.34 -0.10
CA ARG A 33 -12.76 13.77 -0.40
C ARG A 33 -12.78 14.57 0.90
N GLY A 34 -11.90 15.56 0.98
CA GLY A 34 -11.76 16.40 2.17
C GLY A 34 -10.83 15.82 3.23
N TYR A 35 -10.21 14.65 3.01
CA TYR A 35 -9.12 14.18 3.86
C TYR A 35 -7.90 15.09 3.66
N GLN A 36 -7.15 15.31 4.74
CA GLN A 36 -5.92 16.12 4.74
C GLN A 36 -4.69 15.23 4.78
N LEU A 37 -3.63 15.69 4.11
CA LEU A 37 -2.33 15.06 4.17
C LEU A 37 -1.81 15.10 5.62
N ALA A 38 -1.69 13.93 6.23
CA ALA A 38 -1.21 13.74 7.60
C ALA A 38 0.29 13.45 7.62
N ARG A 39 0.74 12.61 6.69
CA ARG A 39 2.13 12.19 6.56
C ARG A 39 2.50 12.07 5.09
N SER A 40 3.70 12.52 4.75
CA SER A 40 4.29 12.39 3.42
C SER A 40 5.79 12.25 3.56
N GLY A 41 6.40 11.40 2.73
CA GLY A 41 7.85 11.33 2.68
C GLY A 41 8.40 10.07 2.05
N PRO A 42 9.74 10.04 1.87
CA PRO A 42 10.43 8.83 1.47
C PRO A 42 10.21 7.71 2.51
N LEU A 43 10.34 6.48 2.04
CA LEU A 43 10.33 5.26 2.85
C LEU A 43 11.55 4.43 2.51
N ASP A 44 12.58 4.52 3.33
CA ASP A 44 13.76 3.66 3.16
C ASP A 44 13.54 2.24 3.72
N ASN A 45 14.51 1.35 3.52
CA ASN A 45 14.40 -0.03 4.01
C ASN A 45 14.51 -0.14 5.54
N ALA A 46 15.13 0.82 6.22
CA ALA A 46 15.22 0.85 7.68
C ALA A 46 13.89 1.27 8.30
N GLU A 47 13.26 2.31 7.77
CA GLU A 47 11.93 2.78 8.18
C GLU A 47 10.86 1.69 7.97
N MET A 48 10.90 0.99 6.82
CA MET A 48 10.02 -0.17 6.59
C MET A 48 10.24 -1.27 7.63
N ALA A 49 11.48 -1.50 8.05
CA ALA A 49 11.79 -2.57 9.01
C ALA A 49 11.36 -2.22 10.43
N GLU A 50 11.52 -0.96 10.82
CA GLU A 50 11.06 -0.45 12.12
C GLU A 50 9.53 -0.51 12.26
N ASN A 51 8.80 -0.26 11.17
CA ASN A 51 7.33 -0.25 11.17
C ASN A 51 6.71 -1.59 10.69
N GLY A 52 7.53 -2.59 10.35
CA GLY A 52 7.09 -3.88 9.85
C GLY A 52 6.76 -4.89 10.96
N PHE A 53 6.39 -6.11 10.55
CA PHE A 53 6.20 -7.22 11.48
C PHE A 53 7.51 -7.58 12.21
N LYS A 54 7.39 -8.24 13.35
CA LYS A 54 8.53 -8.76 14.12
C LYS A 54 9.43 -9.62 13.21
N GLY A 55 10.72 -9.31 13.19
CA GLY A 55 11.70 -10.00 12.34
C GLY A 55 11.91 -9.33 10.97
N SER A 56 11.19 -8.26 10.65
CA SER A 56 11.50 -7.38 9.52
C SER A 56 12.87 -6.74 9.69
N THR A 57 13.68 -6.76 8.63
CA THR A 57 15.01 -6.13 8.61
C THR A 57 15.23 -5.42 7.29
N ALA A 58 16.02 -4.35 7.31
CA ALA A 58 16.38 -3.63 6.09
C ALA A 58 17.10 -4.53 5.07
N ASP A 59 17.92 -5.47 5.56
CA ASP A 59 18.63 -6.43 4.70
C ASP A 59 17.68 -7.40 4.01
N ARG A 60 16.62 -7.85 4.70
CA ARG A 60 15.59 -8.70 4.08
C ARG A 60 14.93 -7.97 2.91
N PHE A 61 14.55 -6.71 3.09
CA PHE A 61 13.90 -5.92 2.03
C PHE A 61 14.84 -5.61 0.87
N ARG A 62 16.11 -5.29 1.16
CA ARG A 62 17.13 -5.12 0.13
C ARG A 62 17.36 -6.41 -0.66
N ASN A 63 17.43 -7.55 0.01
CA ASN A 63 17.61 -8.86 -0.64
C ASN A 63 16.38 -9.26 -1.47
N ALA A 64 15.19 -8.77 -1.12
CA ALA A 64 13.99 -8.86 -1.95
C ALA A 64 13.99 -7.88 -3.14
N GLY A 65 15.06 -7.10 -3.33
CA GLY A 65 15.22 -6.18 -4.45
C GLY A 65 14.60 -4.79 -4.24
N ARG A 66 14.14 -4.46 -3.03
CA ARG A 66 13.57 -3.14 -2.75
C ARG A 66 14.69 -2.09 -2.65
N ILE A 67 14.60 -1.06 -3.48
CA ILE A 67 15.50 0.09 -3.47
C ILE A 67 15.00 1.11 -2.44
N GLY A 68 13.75 1.54 -2.57
CA GLY A 68 13.15 2.58 -1.73
C GLY A 68 11.65 2.74 -2.00
N GLY A 69 11.04 3.78 -1.44
CA GLY A 69 9.65 4.11 -1.69
C GLY A 69 9.31 5.54 -1.30
N PHE A 70 8.08 5.95 -1.60
CA PHE A 70 7.50 7.20 -1.14
C PHE A 70 6.04 6.96 -0.74
N MET A 71 5.60 7.56 0.36
CA MET A 71 4.22 7.44 0.84
C MET A 71 3.54 8.78 1.01
N ARG A 72 2.21 8.75 0.84
CA ARG A 72 1.29 9.80 1.29
C ARG A 72 0.13 9.17 2.04
N GLU A 73 -0.15 9.72 3.21
CA GLU A 73 -1.22 9.31 4.10
C GLU A 73 -2.17 10.47 4.35
N PHE A 74 -3.46 10.19 4.24
CA PHE A 74 -4.54 11.14 4.35
C PHE A 74 -5.47 10.74 5.48
N VAL A 75 -5.86 11.70 6.32
CA VAL A 75 -6.76 11.50 7.47
C VAL A 75 -7.94 12.48 7.42
N PRO A 76 -9.08 12.16 8.05
CA PRO A 76 -10.22 13.08 8.13
C PRO A 76 -9.86 14.43 8.77
N THR A 77 -10.44 15.53 8.27
CA THR A 77 -10.19 16.92 8.72
C THR A 77 -10.75 17.33 10.07
N SER A 78 -11.62 16.54 10.69
CA SER A 78 -12.41 16.95 11.85
C SER A 78 -12.59 15.82 12.85
N ASP A 79 -13.06 16.17 14.06
CA ASP A 79 -13.52 15.29 15.15
C ASP A 79 -14.66 14.37 14.68
N VAL A 80 -14.38 13.50 13.71
CA VAL A 80 -15.27 12.41 13.36
C VAL A 80 -15.35 11.55 14.61
N SER A 81 -16.53 11.54 15.24
CA SER A 81 -16.76 10.66 16.37
C SER A 81 -16.33 9.24 15.97
N PRO A 82 -15.50 8.56 16.78
CA PRO A 82 -14.97 7.25 16.45
C PRO A 82 -16.12 6.23 16.45
N ALA A 83 -16.82 6.18 15.32
CA ALA A 83 -17.95 5.32 15.07
C ALA A 83 -17.50 4.22 14.11
N SER A 84 -18.06 3.03 14.31
CA SER A 84 -17.85 1.90 13.40
C SER A 84 -18.21 2.32 11.96
N GLY A 85 -17.32 2.01 11.02
CA GLY A 85 -17.46 2.33 9.60
C GLY A 85 -16.78 3.63 9.18
N VAL A 86 -16.28 4.44 10.10
CA VAL A 86 -15.45 5.60 9.76
C VAL A 86 -14.13 5.11 9.17
N ASN A 87 -13.77 5.58 7.98
CA ASN A 87 -12.41 5.39 7.46
C ASN A 87 -11.50 6.37 8.21
N PHE A 88 -10.54 5.86 8.97
CA PHE A 88 -9.64 6.72 9.75
C PHE A 88 -8.41 7.14 8.94
N VAL A 89 -8.16 6.48 7.81
CA VAL A 89 -7.00 6.71 6.97
C VAL A 89 -7.21 6.18 5.54
N GLY A 90 -6.67 6.91 4.57
CA GLY A 90 -6.38 6.41 3.24
C GLY A 90 -4.92 6.74 2.89
N ALA A 91 -4.19 5.81 2.31
CA ALA A 91 -2.78 6.02 1.97
C ALA A 91 -2.42 5.39 0.63
N THR A 92 -1.45 6.00 -0.04
CA THR A 92 -0.82 5.47 -1.24
C THR A 92 0.68 5.41 -1.06
N VAL A 93 1.30 4.32 -1.51
CA VAL A 93 2.74 4.13 -1.48
C VAL A 93 3.20 3.67 -2.86
N VAL A 94 4.34 4.17 -3.31
CA VAL A 94 5.02 3.65 -4.48
C VAL A 94 6.40 3.17 -4.05
N HIS A 95 6.72 1.91 -4.33
CA HIS A 95 8.04 1.32 -4.10
C HIS A 95 8.77 1.08 -5.41
N LEU A 96 10.09 1.25 -5.36
CA LEU A 96 10.99 1.00 -6.46
C LEU A 96 11.78 -0.30 -6.22
N PHE A 97 11.80 -1.18 -7.21
CA PHE A 97 12.57 -2.42 -7.19
C PHE A 97 13.62 -2.45 -8.32
N GLU A 98 14.57 -3.39 -8.22
CA GLU A 98 15.57 -3.61 -9.29
C GLU A 98 14.95 -4.26 -10.53
N SER A 99 13.89 -5.06 -10.38
CA SER A 99 13.24 -5.78 -11.48
C SER A 99 11.74 -6.06 -11.23
N PRO A 100 10.94 -6.30 -12.30
CA PRO A 100 9.53 -6.70 -12.18
C PRO A 100 9.32 -8.03 -11.44
N ASP A 101 10.24 -8.98 -11.56
CA ASP A 101 10.12 -10.30 -10.91
C ASP A 101 10.24 -10.17 -9.38
N GLN A 102 11.09 -9.26 -8.91
CA GLN A 102 11.21 -8.94 -7.48
C GLN A 102 9.95 -8.28 -6.92
N VAL A 103 9.20 -7.52 -7.74
CA VAL A 103 7.89 -6.99 -7.32
C VAL A 103 6.91 -8.14 -7.07
N SER A 104 6.80 -9.09 -8.00
CA SER A 104 5.95 -10.27 -7.81
C SER A 104 6.37 -11.09 -6.59
N GLY A 105 7.67 -11.31 -6.41
CA GLY A 105 8.21 -11.99 -5.23
C GLY A 105 7.92 -11.26 -3.92
N TRP A 106 7.96 -9.92 -3.92
CA TRP A 106 7.55 -9.12 -2.76
C TRP A 106 6.07 -9.34 -2.42
N MET A 107 5.19 -9.26 -3.42
CA MET A 107 3.74 -9.41 -3.24
C MET A 107 3.40 -10.76 -2.60
N SER A 108 4.06 -11.84 -3.00
CA SER A 108 3.84 -13.17 -2.43
C SER A 108 4.56 -13.41 -1.11
N ASP A 109 5.87 -13.17 -1.07
CA ASP A 109 6.77 -13.71 -0.04
C ASP A 109 7.05 -12.73 1.11
N VAL A 110 6.70 -11.45 0.90
CA VAL A 110 6.76 -10.41 1.93
C VAL A 110 5.35 -10.00 2.29
N PHE A 111 4.62 -9.35 1.38
CA PHE A 111 3.31 -8.78 1.70
C PHE A 111 2.32 -9.86 2.17
N VAL A 112 1.93 -10.80 1.30
CA VAL A 112 0.93 -11.80 1.65
C VAL A 112 1.42 -12.72 2.76
N LYS A 113 2.63 -13.27 2.60
CA LYS A 113 3.17 -14.24 3.56
C LYS A 113 3.37 -13.65 4.96
N ASP A 114 3.87 -12.43 5.10
CA ASP A 114 4.08 -11.85 6.43
C ASP A 114 2.75 -11.62 7.16
N PHE A 115 1.72 -11.13 6.45
CA PHE A 115 0.41 -10.99 7.05
C PHE A 115 -0.17 -12.35 7.49
N GLU A 116 -0.07 -13.38 6.64
CA GLU A 116 -0.57 -14.73 6.97
C GLU A 116 0.19 -15.39 8.12
N ASP A 117 1.53 -15.30 8.13
CA ASP A 117 2.39 -15.93 9.14
C ASP A 117 2.28 -15.24 10.53
N ASN A 118 1.84 -13.98 10.59
CA ASN A 118 1.73 -13.21 11.83
C ASN A 118 0.30 -13.16 12.41
N VAL A 119 -0.65 -13.94 11.88
CA VAL A 119 -1.98 -14.06 12.50
C VAL A 119 -1.85 -14.58 13.93
N GLY A 120 -2.47 -13.86 14.88
CA GLY A 120 -2.35 -14.12 16.31
C GLY A 120 -1.20 -13.38 17.00
N GLU A 121 -0.32 -12.71 16.25
CA GLU A 121 0.77 -11.91 16.82
C GLU A 121 0.33 -10.48 17.15
N SER A 122 1.07 -9.84 18.07
CA SER A 122 0.88 -8.43 18.41
C SER A 122 1.39 -7.54 17.27
N VAL A 123 0.60 -6.53 16.90
CA VAL A 123 0.94 -5.54 15.87
C VAL A 123 1.22 -4.15 16.46
N GLY A 124 1.52 -4.10 17.76
CA GLY A 124 1.80 -2.86 18.50
C GLY A 124 0.54 -2.23 19.11
N SER A 125 0.74 -1.23 19.97
CA SER A 125 -0.34 -0.43 20.59
C SER A 125 -1.45 -1.24 21.29
N GLY A 126 -1.13 -2.45 21.77
CA GLY A 126 -2.08 -3.36 22.40
C GLY A 126 -3.06 -4.03 21.43
N GLN A 127 -2.80 -3.95 20.13
CA GLN A 127 -3.57 -4.60 19.07
C GLN A 127 -2.93 -5.94 18.68
N GLN A 128 -3.77 -6.88 18.31
CA GLN A 128 -3.39 -8.19 17.78
C GLN A 128 -3.94 -8.34 16.35
N LEU A 129 -3.19 -9.00 15.48
CA LEU A 129 -3.69 -9.40 14.17
C LEU A 129 -4.64 -10.59 14.34
N ILE A 130 -5.93 -10.39 14.11
CA ILE A 130 -6.97 -11.40 14.33
C ILE A 130 -7.15 -12.31 13.12
N SER A 131 -7.24 -11.72 11.92
CA SER A 131 -7.43 -12.48 10.69
C SER A 131 -6.93 -11.72 9.47
N VAL A 132 -6.55 -12.48 8.45
CA VAL A 132 -6.18 -11.98 7.12
C VAL A 132 -6.97 -12.77 6.09
N ASN A 133 -7.64 -12.07 5.19
CA ASN A 133 -8.41 -12.66 4.10
C ASN A 133 -7.90 -12.09 2.79
N ARG A 134 -7.53 -12.95 1.84
CA ARG A 134 -7.24 -12.52 0.47
C ARG A 134 -8.51 -11.98 -0.19
N LEU A 135 -8.34 -11.00 -1.06
CA LEU A 135 -9.40 -10.35 -1.80
C LEU A 135 -9.21 -10.58 -3.29
N ASP A 136 -10.33 -10.80 -3.98
CA ASP A 136 -10.39 -10.74 -5.43
C ASP A 136 -10.35 -9.27 -5.85
N VAL A 137 -9.30 -8.89 -6.58
CA VAL A 137 -9.08 -7.54 -7.11
C VAL A 137 -8.86 -7.65 -8.61
N GLU A 138 -9.54 -6.80 -9.37
CA GLU A 138 -9.55 -6.84 -10.84
C GLU A 138 -9.38 -5.43 -11.42
N GLY A 139 -9.07 -5.36 -12.71
CA GLY A 139 -8.99 -4.09 -13.46
C GLY A 139 -7.60 -3.48 -13.57
N PHE A 140 -6.59 -4.09 -12.94
CA PHE A 140 -5.19 -3.70 -13.04
C PHE A 140 -4.57 -4.17 -14.36
N TYR A 141 -3.55 -3.44 -14.83
CA TYR A 141 -2.87 -3.76 -16.08
C TYR A 141 -2.04 -5.05 -16.00
N ASP A 142 -1.46 -5.32 -14.85
CA ASP A 142 -0.56 -6.44 -14.58
C ASP A 142 -1.05 -7.23 -13.34
N GLU A 143 -0.14 -7.72 -12.52
CA GLU A 143 -0.45 -8.42 -11.27
C GLU A 143 -0.97 -7.49 -10.17
N ALA A 144 -1.99 -7.94 -9.43
CA ALA A 144 -2.48 -7.28 -8.23
C ALA A 144 -2.90 -8.33 -7.19
N VAL A 145 -2.72 -8.00 -5.91
CA VAL A 145 -3.18 -8.82 -4.78
C VAL A 145 -3.76 -7.92 -3.69
N GLY A 146 -4.92 -8.32 -3.17
CA GLY A 146 -5.59 -7.59 -2.09
C GLY A 146 -5.68 -8.42 -0.81
N LEU A 147 -5.56 -7.74 0.33
CA LEU A 147 -5.82 -8.31 1.65
C LEU A 147 -6.84 -7.46 2.41
N HIS A 148 -7.74 -8.14 3.12
CA HIS A 148 -8.52 -7.59 4.23
C HIS A 148 -7.95 -8.11 5.54
N VAL A 149 -7.51 -7.18 6.38
CA VAL A 149 -6.78 -7.42 7.62
C VAL A 149 -7.67 -6.95 8.76
N LEU A 150 -7.89 -7.81 9.75
CA LEU A 150 -8.64 -7.46 10.96
C LEU A 150 -7.69 -7.45 12.15
N GLN A 151 -7.68 -6.34 12.88
CA GLN A 151 -6.93 -6.15 14.11
C GLN A 151 -7.90 -5.90 15.27
N GLY A 152 -7.52 -6.28 16.48
CA GLY A 152 -8.32 -5.97 17.66
C GLY A 152 -7.53 -5.90 18.95
N GLY A 153 -8.06 -5.13 19.88
CA GLY A 153 -7.47 -4.90 21.19
C GLY A 153 -8.42 -4.13 22.12
N PRO A 154 -7.91 -3.57 23.24
CA PRO A 154 -8.73 -2.86 24.22
C PRO A 154 -9.50 -1.66 23.65
N ALA A 155 -9.00 -1.06 22.56
CA ALA A 155 -9.65 0.07 21.88
C ALA A 155 -10.76 -0.36 20.89
N GLY A 156 -11.01 -1.66 20.74
CA GLY A 156 -11.97 -2.23 19.79
C GLY A 156 -11.29 -2.84 18.56
N LEU A 157 -12.10 -3.08 17.52
CA LEU A 157 -11.67 -3.64 16.24
C LEU A 157 -11.28 -2.53 15.27
N LEU A 158 -10.24 -2.78 14.49
CA LEU A 158 -9.85 -2.00 13.32
C LEU A 158 -9.70 -2.95 12.14
N SER A 159 -10.05 -2.51 10.95
CA SER A 159 -9.80 -3.28 9.74
C SER A 159 -9.09 -2.43 8.71
N SER A 160 -8.25 -3.10 7.92
CA SER A 160 -7.53 -2.49 6.82
C SER A 160 -7.78 -3.27 5.55
N THR A 161 -7.95 -2.56 4.45
CA THR A 161 -7.95 -3.13 3.11
C THR A 161 -6.72 -2.61 2.39
N VAL A 162 -5.86 -3.52 1.94
CA VAL A 162 -4.57 -3.21 1.33
C VAL A 162 -4.51 -3.88 -0.03
N ILE A 163 -4.14 -3.13 -1.08
CA ILE A 163 -3.97 -3.65 -2.43
C ILE A 163 -2.57 -3.29 -2.92
N ASP A 164 -1.80 -4.34 -3.20
CA ASP A 164 -0.52 -4.26 -3.90
C ASP A 164 -0.75 -4.53 -5.39
N PHE A 165 -0.15 -3.75 -6.28
CA PHE A 165 -0.20 -3.98 -7.71
C PHE A 165 1.11 -3.59 -8.40
N ARG A 166 1.42 -4.28 -9.51
CA ARG A 166 2.69 -4.11 -10.22
C ARG A 166 2.56 -3.20 -11.44
N VAL A 167 3.53 -2.31 -11.61
CA VAL A 167 3.78 -1.57 -12.86
C VAL A 167 5.25 -1.72 -13.23
N GLY A 168 5.59 -2.77 -13.98
CA GLY A 168 6.99 -3.10 -14.26
C GLY A 168 7.77 -3.34 -12.97
N ARG A 169 8.85 -2.59 -12.72
CA ARG A 169 9.63 -2.70 -11.47
C ARG A 169 9.13 -1.79 -10.34
N LEU A 170 7.96 -1.17 -10.51
CA LEU A 170 7.29 -0.39 -9.48
C LEU A 170 6.21 -1.25 -8.84
N LEU A 171 6.07 -1.10 -7.52
CA LEU A 171 4.95 -1.63 -6.76
C LEU A 171 4.12 -0.45 -6.25
N GLY A 172 2.87 -0.37 -6.65
CA GLY A 172 1.89 0.54 -6.08
C GLY A 172 1.15 -0.15 -4.94
N VAL A 173 0.90 0.60 -3.87
CA VAL A 173 0.15 0.14 -2.70
C VAL A 173 -0.95 1.15 -2.40
N ALA A 174 -2.19 0.68 -2.28
CA ALA A 174 -3.30 1.45 -1.76
C ALA A 174 -3.80 0.83 -0.46
N PHE A 175 -4.03 1.69 0.54
CA PHE A 175 -4.39 1.28 1.89
C PHE A 175 -5.57 2.10 2.38
N VAL A 176 -6.60 1.44 2.90
CA VAL A 176 -7.75 2.09 3.56
C VAL A 176 -7.98 1.42 4.92
N GLY A 177 -7.90 2.21 5.99
CA GLY A 177 -8.21 1.76 7.35
C GLY A 177 -9.58 2.23 7.81
N ALA A 178 -10.33 1.35 8.48
CA ALA A 178 -11.67 1.63 9.02
C ALA A 178 -11.82 1.18 10.48
N ILE A 179 -12.60 1.94 11.25
CA ILE A 179 -12.98 1.59 12.62
C ILE A 179 -14.02 0.47 12.57
N GLY A 180 -13.79 -0.62 13.29
CA GLY A 180 -14.61 -1.85 13.23
C GLY A 180 -14.19 -2.79 12.10
N GLU A 181 -14.98 -3.85 11.90
CA GLU A 181 -14.78 -4.82 10.81
C GLU A 181 -15.54 -4.37 9.55
N HIS A 182 -14.85 -3.63 8.68
CA HIS A 182 -15.41 -3.13 7.43
C HIS A 182 -14.47 -3.47 6.28
N ARG A 183 -14.99 -4.16 5.28
CA ARG A 183 -14.25 -4.45 4.07
C ARG A 183 -14.40 -3.27 3.11
N ARG A 184 -13.29 -2.61 2.78
CA ARG A 184 -13.26 -1.42 1.91
C ARG A 184 -12.72 -1.74 0.52
N THR A 185 -13.00 -2.93 0.00
CA THR A 185 -12.48 -3.41 -1.30
C THR A 185 -12.75 -2.41 -2.42
N THR A 186 -13.99 -1.96 -2.61
CA THR A 186 -14.32 -0.99 -3.67
C THR A 186 -13.50 0.30 -3.56
N LEU A 187 -13.48 0.91 -2.37
CA LEU A 187 -12.74 2.15 -2.14
C LEU A 187 -11.23 1.97 -2.30
N ALA A 188 -10.67 0.88 -1.79
CA ALA A 188 -9.25 0.57 -1.95
C ALA A 188 -8.90 0.32 -3.42
N SER A 189 -9.78 -0.33 -4.19
CA SER A 189 -9.61 -0.53 -5.63
C SER A 189 -9.66 0.78 -6.40
N GLU A 190 -10.59 1.69 -6.09
CA GLU A 190 -10.64 3.01 -6.70
C GLU A 190 -9.36 3.81 -6.43
N LEU A 191 -8.89 3.79 -5.18
CA LEU A 191 -7.64 4.43 -4.79
C LEU A 191 -6.43 3.82 -5.52
N ALA A 192 -6.37 2.50 -5.61
CA ALA A 192 -5.30 1.77 -6.29
C ALA A 192 -5.28 2.04 -7.80
N LEU A 193 -6.43 2.07 -8.46
CA LEU A 193 -6.52 2.34 -9.90
C LEU A 193 -6.18 3.80 -10.22
N ALA A 194 -6.56 4.74 -9.35
CA ALA A 194 -6.11 6.12 -9.46
C ALA A 194 -4.58 6.22 -9.35
N LEU A 195 -3.98 5.50 -8.39
CA LEU A 195 -2.53 5.41 -8.22
C LEU A 195 -1.84 4.76 -9.43
N GLU A 196 -2.36 3.64 -9.94
CA GLU A 196 -1.81 2.97 -11.14
C GLU A 196 -1.77 3.92 -12.32
N LYS A 197 -2.88 4.64 -12.57
CA LYS A 197 -2.94 5.65 -13.63
C LYS A 197 -1.88 6.73 -13.45
N ARG A 198 -1.72 7.25 -12.23
CA ARG A 198 -0.72 8.29 -11.91
C ARG A 198 0.71 7.78 -12.13
N MET A 199 1.02 6.57 -11.64
CA MET A 199 2.32 5.92 -11.83
C MET A 199 2.65 5.75 -13.32
N VAL A 200 1.68 5.28 -14.11
CA VAL A 200 1.84 5.11 -15.56
C VAL A 200 2.08 6.46 -16.27
N GLN A 201 1.34 7.51 -15.89
CA GLN A 201 1.52 8.85 -16.46
C GLN A 201 2.95 9.37 -16.24
N VAL A 202 3.44 9.31 -15.00
CA VAL A 202 4.80 9.75 -14.67
C VAL A 202 5.85 8.88 -15.36
N ALA A 203 5.69 7.54 -15.36
CA ALA A 203 6.63 6.63 -16.01
C ALA A 203 6.74 6.85 -17.53
N LEU A 204 5.64 7.25 -18.18
CA LEU A 204 5.60 7.57 -19.60
C LEU A 204 5.94 9.04 -19.90
N GLY A 205 5.97 9.92 -18.89
CA GLY A 205 6.21 11.35 -19.02
C GLY A 205 5.05 12.10 -19.69
N VAL A 206 3.80 11.75 -19.38
CA VAL A 206 2.57 12.30 -19.98
C VAL A 206 1.59 12.89 -18.97
#